data_AF-A0A7S3BH93-F1
#
_entry.id   AF-A0A7S3BH93-F1
#
_cell.length_a   1.000
_cell.length_b   1.000
_cell.length_c   1.000
_cell.angle_alpha   90.00
_cell.angle_beta   90.00
_cell.angle_gamma   90.00
#
_symmetry.space_group_name_H-M   'P 1'
#
loop_
_entity.id
_entity.type
_entity.pdbx_description
1 polymer ?
#
loop_
_entity_poly.entity_id
_entity_poly.type
_entity_poly.pdbx_seq_one_letter_code
_entity_poly.pdbx_strand_id
1 'polypeptide(L)'
;FNVGASRDVNVIALDSSNAIVCYKDYANGESGTCNLLQRSGGAVSVGTAAVFVAPTVEGYGANVNDISVAKISASEAIVCYRANKGTCKPLSVSGTSITVGAEALFVDGYMGNRPSVTGLSQGLTKALVCYPDTEGDCTRLAYPSA
;
A
#
# COMPACT_ATOMS: atom_id res chain seq x y z
N PHE A 1 4.25 15.31 2.07
CA PHE A 1 4.53 13.99 2.66
C PHE A 1 5.82 13.37 2.12
N ASN A 2 6.34 13.82 0.98
CA ASN A 2 7.67 13.47 0.48
C ASN A 2 8.44 14.76 0.13
N VAL A 3 9.77 14.75 0.25
CA VAL A 3 10.64 15.87 -0.15
C VAL A 3 11.07 15.73 -1.63
N GLY A 4 10.80 14.58 -2.26
CA GLY A 4 11.05 14.31 -3.67
C GLY A 4 9.80 14.12 -4.54
N ALA A 5 10.01 13.75 -5.80
CA ALA A 5 8.93 13.45 -6.73
C ALA A 5 8.18 12.17 -6.31
N SER A 6 6.86 12.26 -6.28
CA SER A 6 5.96 11.14 -5.96
C SER A 6 5.05 10.82 -7.14
N ARG A 7 4.86 9.53 -7.43
CA ARG A 7 3.85 9.04 -8.39
C ARG A 7 3.00 7.95 -7.75
N ASP A 8 1.93 7.55 -8.45
CA ASP A 8 1.00 6.51 -8.01
C ASP A 8 0.52 6.74 -6.57
N VAL A 9 0.21 7.99 -6.26
CA VAL A 9 -0.21 8.40 -4.93
C VAL A 9 -1.63 7.88 -4.69
N ASN A 10 -1.80 7.11 -3.64
CA ASN A 10 -3.10 6.63 -3.18
C ASN A 10 -3.26 6.94 -1.69
N VAL A 11 -4.45 7.41 -1.30
CA VAL A 11 -4.74 7.83 0.07
C VAL A 11 -6.06 7.26 0.56
N ILE A 12 -6.10 6.82 1.80
CA ILE A 12 -7.29 6.35 2.49
C ILE A 12 -7.44 7.01 3.86
N ALA A 13 -8.66 7.25 4.30
CA ALA A 13 -8.94 7.58 5.69
C ALA A 13 -8.99 6.29 6.53
N LEU A 14 -8.30 6.26 7.67
CA LEU A 14 -8.48 5.25 8.71
C LEU A 14 -9.61 5.64 9.65
N ASP A 15 -9.70 6.93 10.00
CA ASP A 15 -10.77 7.49 10.82
C ASP A 15 -10.93 9.00 10.52
N SER A 16 -11.55 9.76 11.43
CA SER A 16 -11.80 11.20 11.27
C SER A 16 -10.55 12.09 11.36
N SER A 17 -9.43 11.53 11.83
CA SER A 17 -8.19 12.24 12.13
C SER A 17 -6.94 11.55 11.57
N ASN A 18 -7.01 10.28 11.17
CA ASN A 18 -5.89 9.51 10.65
C ASN A 18 -6.16 9.05 9.21
N ALA A 19 -5.14 9.15 8.36
CA ALA A 19 -5.14 8.66 6.99
C ALA A 19 -3.80 8.01 6.65
N ILE A 20 -3.76 7.11 5.66
CA ILE A 20 -2.52 6.56 5.11
C ILE A 20 -2.38 7.08 3.68
N VAL A 21 -1.20 7.58 3.34
CA VAL A 21 -0.80 7.84 1.95
C VAL A 21 0.29 6.85 1.56
N CYS A 22 0.13 6.16 0.44
CA CYS A 22 1.18 5.35 -0.19
C CYS A 22 1.49 5.88 -1.57
N TYR A 23 2.75 5.80 -1.98
CA TYR A 23 3.25 6.36 -3.23
C TYR A 23 4.54 5.68 -3.67
N LYS A 24 4.88 5.92 -4.94
CA LYS A 24 6.18 5.62 -5.53
C LYS A 24 7.12 6.81 -5.31
N ASP A 25 8.23 6.59 -4.62
CA ASP A 25 9.21 7.61 -4.24
C ASP A 25 10.39 7.63 -5.23
N TYR A 26 10.34 8.54 -6.20
CA TYR A 26 11.41 8.66 -7.20
C TYR A 26 12.74 9.15 -6.62
N ALA A 27 12.71 9.89 -5.52
CA ALA A 27 13.94 10.36 -4.88
C ALA A 27 14.64 9.26 -4.07
N ASN A 28 13.94 8.16 -3.78
CA ASN A 28 14.46 7.01 -3.06
C ASN A 28 14.49 5.75 -3.95
N GLY A 29 15.05 5.88 -5.16
CA GLY A 29 15.22 4.75 -6.08
C GLY A 29 13.91 4.11 -6.51
N GLU A 30 12.87 4.92 -6.69
CA GLU A 30 11.51 4.49 -7.05
C GLU A 30 10.82 3.60 -6.01
N SER A 31 11.27 3.61 -4.74
CA SER A 31 10.73 2.77 -3.67
C SER A 31 9.23 2.95 -3.44
N GLY A 32 8.55 1.88 -3.03
CA GLY A 32 7.18 1.97 -2.52
C GLY A 32 7.19 2.45 -1.08
N THR A 33 6.55 3.58 -0.78
CA THR A 33 6.56 4.19 0.55
C THR A 33 5.16 4.56 1.00
N CYS A 34 4.85 4.30 2.28
CA CYS A 34 3.64 4.77 2.94
C CYS A 34 3.98 5.69 4.12
N ASN A 35 3.12 6.65 4.43
CA ASN A 35 3.20 7.48 5.63
C ASN A 35 1.82 7.58 6.30
N LEU A 36 1.81 7.65 7.62
CA LEU A 36 0.62 8.05 8.37
C LEU A 36 0.46 9.57 8.26
N LEU A 37 -0.75 10.04 7.98
CA LEU A 37 -1.14 11.43 8.02
C LEU A 37 -2.08 11.63 9.20
N GLN A 38 -1.78 12.58 10.07
CA GLN A 38 -2.63 12.87 11.23
C GLN A 38 -3.08 14.32 11.19
N ARG A 39 -4.38 14.52 11.41
CA ARG A 39 -4.99 15.84 11.45
C ARG A 39 -5.25 16.24 12.90
N SER A 40 -4.69 17.37 13.31
CA SER A 40 -4.97 18.00 14.61
C SER A 40 -5.07 19.50 14.45
N GLY A 41 -6.14 20.10 14.96
CA GLY A 41 -6.31 21.56 14.96
C GLY A 41 -6.29 22.23 13.58
N GLY A 42 -6.62 21.49 12.52
CA GLY A 42 -6.56 21.98 11.13
C GLY A 42 -5.20 21.79 10.44
N ALA A 43 -4.15 21.44 11.18
CA ALA A 43 -2.85 21.06 10.63
C ALA A 43 -2.81 19.56 10.30
N VAL A 44 -1.97 19.18 9.34
CA VAL A 44 -1.66 17.79 9.00
C VAL A 44 -0.18 17.53 9.33
N SER A 45 0.10 16.56 10.19
CA SER A 45 1.44 16.02 10.42
C SER A 45 1.65 14.77 9.59
N VAL A 46 2.92 14.53 9.23
CA VAL A 46 3.36 13.34 8.50
C VAL A 46 4.17 12.49 9.46
N GLY A 47 3.79 11.22 9.61
CA GLY A 47 4.50 10.23 10.39
C GLY A 47 5.80 9.78 9.74
N THR A 48 6.40 8.73 10.27
CA THR A 48 7.62 8.14 9.70
C THR A 48 7.34 7.42 8.39
N ALA A 49 8.28 7.48 7.46
CA ALA A 49 8.19 6.79 6.19
C ALA A 49 8.35 5.27 6.39
N ALA A 50 7.38 4.50 5.92
CA ALA A 50 7.39 3.04 5.91
C ALA A 50 7.60 2.53 4.48
N VAL A 51 8.75 1.93 4.21
CA VAL A 51 9.09 1.39 2.89
C VAL A 51 8.49 -0.01 2.75
N PHE A 52 7.58 -0.20 1.80
CA PHE A 52 6.97 -1.51 1.51
C PHE A 52 7.58 -2.22 0.29
N VAL A 53 8.27 -1.48 -0.58
CA VAL A 53 9.18 -2.02 -1.60
C VAL A 53 10.48 -1.23 -1.56
N ALA A 54 11.59 -1.90 -1.24
CA ALA A 54 12.91 -1.30 -1.24
C ALA A 54 13.41 -1.02 -2.67
N PRO A 55 14.28 0.00 -2.87
CA PRO A 55 14.97 0.18 -4.13
C PRO A 55 15.81 -1.06 -4.46
N THR A 56 15.93 -1.37 -5.76
CA THR A 56 16.85 -2.41 -6.24
C THR A 56 18.28 -1.86 -6.38
N VAL A 57 19.24 -2.76 -6.60
CA VAL A 57 20.67 -2.41 -6.75
C VAL A 57 20.91 -1.45 -7.93
N GLU A 58 22.02 -0.72 -7.83
CA GLU A 58 22.37 0.50 -8.57
C GLU A 58 21.95 0.52 -10.05
N GLY A 59 21.09 1.48 -10.39
CA GLY A 59 20.71 1.82 -11.77
C GLY A 59 19.29 1.39 -12.17
N TYR A 60 18.69 0.45 -11.47
CA TYR A 60 17.29 0.07 -11.67
C TYR A 60 16.46 0.50 -10.47
N GLY A 61 15.42 1.31 -10.71
CA GLY A 61 14.44 1.67 -9.68
C GLY A 61 13.59 0.47 -9.28
N ALA A 62 12.99 0.51 -8.08
CA ALA A 62 12.00 -0.48 -7.71
C ALA A 62 10.85 -0.51 -8.73
N ASN A 63 10.52 -1.70 -9.22
CA ASN A 63 9.35 -1.89 -10.07
C ASN A 63 8.10 -1.92 -9.17
N VAL A 64 7.66 -0.77 -8.69
CA VAL A 64 6.38 -0.60 -8.01
C VAL A 64 5.55 0.37 -8.83
N ASN A 65 4.35 -0.04 -9.22
CA ASN A 65 3.41 0.78 -9.96
C ASN A 65 1.98 0.44 -9.55
N ASP A 66 1.05 1.32 -9.90
CA ASP A 66 -0.39 1.05 -9.78
C ASP A 66 -0.80 0.70 -8.34
N ILE A 67 -0.34 1.54 -7.41
CA ILE A 67 -0.56 1.40 -5.97
C ILE A 67 -2.04 1.62 -5.65
N SER A 68 -2.62 0.67 -4.92
CA SER A 68 -3.98 0.72 -4.39
C SER A 68 -3.95 0.39 -2.90
N VAL A 69 -4.56 1.22 -2.06
CA VAL A 69 -4.57 1.04 -0.61
C VAL A 69 -6.02 0.94 -0.15
N ALA A 70 -6.29 0.05 0.81
CA ALA A 70 -7.60 -0.06 1.43
C ALA A 70 -7.52 -0.16 2.95
N LYS A 71 -8.50 0.47 3.62
CA LYS A 71 -8.70 0.34 5.05
C LYS A 71 -9.24 -1.05 5.37
N ILE A 72 -8.72 -1.68 6.41
CA ILE A 72 -9.20 -2.96 6.94
C ILE A 72 -9.90 -2.74 8.28
N SER A 73 -9.25 -2.02 9.19
CA SER A 73 -9.77 -1.65 10.51
C SER A 73 -9.30 -0.23 10.88
N ALA A 74 -9.48 0.20 12.13
CA ALA A 74 -9.01 1.51 12.59
C ALA A 74 -7.47 1.60 12.65
N SER A 75 -6.79 0.46 12.81
CA SER A 75 -5.34 0.36 12.93
C SER A 75 -4.69 -0.51 11.86
N GLU A 76 -5.46 -1.00 10.89
CA GLU A 76 -4.95 -1.87 9.83
C GLU A 76 -5.42 -1.39 8.46
N ALA A 77 -4.51 -1.51 7.50
CA ALA A 77 -4.76 -1.31 6.09
C ALA A 77 -4.02 -2.38 5.27
N ILE A 78 -4.22 -2.36 3.96
CA ILE A 78 -3.47 -3.16 3.02
C ILE A 78 -3.06 -2.30 1.83
N VAL A 79 -1.82 -2.44 1.39
CA VAL A 79 -1.35 -1.87 0.12
C VAL A 79 -1.17 -3.00 -0.88
N CYS A 80 -1.74 -2.84 -2.07
CA CYS A 80 -1.58 -3.72 -3.21
C CYS A 80 -0.96 -2.93 -4.36
N TYR A 81 -0.08 -3.57 -5.12
CA TYR A 81 0.67 -2.92 -6.18
C TYR A 81 1.05 -3.93 -7.25
N ARG A 82 1.33 -3.40 -8.44
CA ARG A 82 1.97 -4.14 -9.50
C ARG A 82 3.48 -3.95 -9.42
N ALA A 83 4.18 -5.06 -9.28
CA ALA A 83 5.60 -5.15 -9.57
C ALA A 83 5.80 -6.05 -10.79
N ASN A 84 6.77 -6.97 -10.73
CA ASN A 84 6.78 -8.12 -11.63
C ASN A 84 5.55 -9.02 -11.40
N LYS A 85 5.03 -9.04 -10.17
CA LYS A 85 3.90 -9.83 -9.69
C LYS A 85 2.82 -8.93 -9.10
N GLY A 86 1.62 -9.49 -8.93
CA GLY A 86 0.58 -8.86 -8.14
C GLY A 86 0.82 -9.13 -6.66
N THR A 87 1.18 -8.09 -5.91
CA THR A 87 1.56 -8.22 -4.50
C THR A 87 0.74 -7.29 -3.62
N CYS A 88 0.36 -7.78 -2.45
CA CYS A 88 -0.17 -6.97 -1.37
C CYS A 88 0.66 -7.15 -0.09
N LYS A 89 0.70 -6.12 0.75
CA LYS A 89 1.31 -6.15 2.08
C LYS A 89 0.36 -5.52 3.10
N PRO A 90 0.13 -6.16 4.25
CA PRO A 90 -0.62 -5.55 5.34
C PRO A 90 0.18 -4.42 5.98
N LEU A 91 -0.54 -3.41 6.46
CA LEU A 91 -0.02 -2.24 7.14
C LEU A 91 -0.66 -2.16 8.52
N SER A 92 0.14 -2.25 9.58
CA SER A 92 -0.30 -2.05 10.97
C SER A 92 0.10 -0.65 11.43
N VAL A 93 -0.82 0.09 12.04
CA VAL A 93 -0.57 1.45 12.56
C VAL A 93 -0.48 1.40 14.09
N SER A 94 0.61 1.96 14.62
CA SER A 94 0.80 2.15 16.05
C SER A 94 1.42 3.51 16.32
N GLY A 95 0.70 4.37 17.05
CA GLY A 95 1.09 5.76 17.28
C GLY A 95 1.20 6.53 15.96
N THR A 96 2.42 6.96 15.61
CA THR A 96 2.74 7.70 14.38
C THR A 96 3.39 6.84 13.29
N SER A 97 3.55 5.55 13.55
CA SER A 97 4.37 4.64 12.73
C SER A 97 3.50 3.60 12.02
N ILE A 98 3.96 3.18 10.84
CA ILE A 98 3.39 2.07 10.07
C ILE A 98 4.39 0.92 10.07
N THR A 99 3.95 -0.27 10.47
CA THR A 99 4.67 -1.54 10.28
C THR A 99 4.17 -2.20 9.01
N VAL A 100 5.11 -2.62 8.15
CA VAL A 100 4.80 -3.36 6.92
C VAL A 100 4.97 -4.85 7.18
N GLY A 101 3.92 -5.62 6.92
CA GLY A 101 3.95 -7.06 7.10
C GLY A 101 4.53 -7.84 5.91
N ALA A 102 4.42 -9.16 6.00
CA ALA A 102 4.87 -10.08 4.96
C ALA A 102 4.12 -9.85 3.64
N GLU A 103 4.77 -10.17 2.52
CA GLU A 103 4.11 -10.15 1.22
C GLU A 103 3.07 -11.26 1.07
N ALA A 104 1.99 -10.92 0.39
CA ALA A 104 0.96 -11.85 -0.05
C ALA A 104 0.76 -11.66 -1.56
N LEU A 105 1.03 -12.71 -2.34
CA LEU A 105 0.85 -12.68 -3.79
C LEU A 105 -0.61 -12.99 -4.13
N PHE A 106 -1.18 -12.21 -5.05
CA PHE A 106 -2.47 -12.52 -5.67
C PHE A 106 -2.32 -12.88 -7.17
N VAL A 107 -1.18 -12.56 -7.77
CA VAL A 107 -0.74 -13.07 -9.08
C VAL A 107 0.71 -13.53 -8.95
N ASP A 108 0.95 -14.83 -9.10
CA ASP A 108 2.30 -15.44 -9.04
C ASP A 108 2.91 -15.60 -10.45
N GLY A 109 2.94 -14.50 -11.19
CA GLY A 109 3.39 -14.42 -12.59
C GLY A 109 3.47 -12.98 -13.05
N TYR A 110 3.80 -12.74 -14.32
CA TYR A 110 3.82 -11.38 -14.86
C TYR A 110 2.43 -10.75 -14.76
N MET A 111 2.33 -9.68 -13.98
CA MET A 111 1.12 -8.86 -13.91
C MET A 111 1.31 -7.62 -14.78
N GLY A 112 0.46 -7.44 -15.80
CA GLY A 112 0.48 -6.25 -16.67
C GLY A 112 -0.54 -5.17 -16.28
N ASN A 113 -1.42 -5.46 -15.32
CA ASN A 113 -2.65 -4.71 -15.11
C ASN A 113 -2.74 -4.04 -13.73
N ARG A 114 -3.70 -3.13 -13.55
CA ARG A 114 -3.81 -2.30 -12.34
C ARG A 114 -4.66 -3.01 -11.27
N PRO A 115 -4.15 -3.26 -10.05
CA PRO A 115 -4.98 -3.77 -8.98
C PRO A 115 -5.91 -2.69 -8.42
N SER A 116 -7.06 -3.11 -7.94
CA SER A 116 -7.97 -2.35 -7.09
C SER A 116 -8.29 -3.18 -5.86
N VAL A 117 -8.00 -2.66 -4.67
CA VAL A 117 -8.24 -3.38 -3.41
C VAL A 117 -9.34 -2.71 -2.59
N THR A 118 -10.14 -3.53 -1.91
CA THR A 118 -11.05 -3.09 -0.85
C THR A 118 -10.95 -4.02 0.35
N GLY A 119 -11.06 -3.45 1.55
CA GLY A 119 -11.20 -4.23 2.77
C GLY A 119 -12.56 -4.89 2.84
N LEU A 120 -12.61 -6.11 3.37
CA LEU A 120 -13.86 -6.77 3.72
C LEU A 120 -14.04 -6.59 5.23
N SER A 121 -15.07 -5.86 5.64
CA SER A 121 -15.24 -5.30 6.99
C SER A 121 -15.56 -6.30 8.11
N GLN A 122 -15.01 -7.52 8.05
CA GLN A 122 -15.27 -8.60 9.00
C GLN A 122 -13.96 -9.13 9.58
N GLY A 123 -13.25 -8.26 10.31
CA GLY A 123 -12.40 -8.58 11.48
C GLY A 123 -11.24 -9.59 11.33
N LEU A 124 -10.95 -10.10 10.14
CA LEU A 124 -9.92 -11.11 9.92
C LEU A 124 -9.27 -10.79 8.60
N THR A 125 -8.05 -10.24 8.61
CA THR A 125 -7.04 -10.22 7.54
C THR A 125 -7.47 -10.62 6.12
N LYS A 126 -8.53 -9.98 5.61
CA LYS A 126 -9.19 -10.33 4.36
C LYS A 126 -9.47 -9.07 3.56
N ALA A 127 -8.99 -9.09 2.34
CA ALA A 127 -9.27 -8.07 1.35
C ALA A 127 -9.81 -8.72 0.08
N LEU A 128 -10.53 -7.96 -0.73
CA LEU A 128 -10.84 -8.33 -2.10
C LEU A 128 -9.93 -7.51 -3.00
N VAL A 129 -9.18 -8.18 -3.86
CA VAL A 129 -8.32 -7.55 -4.86
C VAL A 129 -8.88 -7.91 -6.22
N CYS A 130 -9.26 -6.91 -7.00
CA CYS A 130 -9.68 -7.07 -8.38
C CYS A 130 -8.60 -6.54 -9.31
N TYR A 131 -8.37 -7.21 -10.43
CA TYR A 131 -7.40 -6.81 -11.42
C TYR A 131 -7.88 -7.27 -12.79
N PRO A 132 -7.68 -6.46 -13.85
CA PRO A 132 -7.93 -6.95 -15.18
C PRO A 132 -6.99 -8.12 -15.47
N ASP A 133 -7.53 -9.18 -16.04
CA ASP A 133 -6.82 -10.15 -16.86
C ASP A 133 -7.68 -10.41 -18.12
N THR A 134 -7.52 -11.54 -18.79
CA THR A 134 -8.32 -11.86 -19.97
C THR A 134 -9.82 -11.99 -19.65
N GLU A 135 -10.19 -12.22 -18.39
CA GLU A 135 -11.56 -12.42 -17.94
C GLU A 135 -12.07 -11.33 -16.97
N GLY A 136 -11.17 -10.57 -16.35
CA GLY A 136 -11.48 -9.58 -15.32
C GLY A 136 -11.66 -10.21 -13.95
N ASP A 137 -10.56 -10.66 -13.35
CA ASP A 137 -10.59 -11.42 -12.10
C ASP A 137 -10.64 -10.59 -10.80
N CYS A 138 -11.26 -11.20 -9.78
CA CYS A 138 -11.21 -10.75 -8.40
C CYS A 138 -10.86 -11.91 -7.47
N THR A 139 -9.83 -11.74 -6.65
CA THR A 139 -9.38 -12.75 -5.69
C THR A 139 -9.58 -12.27 -4.26
N ARG A 140 -10.13 -13.15 -3.41
CA ARG A 140 -10.13 -12.93 -1.96
C ARG A 140 -8.74 -13.22 -1.42
N LEU A 141 -8.10 -12.21 -0.86
CA LEU A 141 -6.78 -12.35 -0.26
C LEU A 141 -6.92 -12.61 1.24
N ALA A 142 -6.24 -13.63 1.75
CA ALA A 142 -6.00 -13.85 3.16
C ALA A 142 -4.50 -13.66 3.44
N TYR A 143 -4.17 -12.89 4.47
CA TYR A 143 -2.77 -12.57 4.81
C TYR A 143 -2.57 -12.63 6.34
N PRO A 144 -1.33 -12.81 6.85
CA PRO A 144 -1.05 -12.65 8.27
C PRO A 144 -1.11 -11.16 8.67
N SER A 145 -1.46 -10.85 9.91
CA SER A 145 -1.33 -9.47 10.43
C SER A 145 0.14 -9.01 10.38
N ALA A 146 0.36 -7.72 10.13
CA ALA A 146 1.69 -7.11 10.10
C ALA A 146 2.26 -6.89 11.51
#